data_AF-A0AAJ6FRK6-F1
#
_entry.id   AF-A0AAJ6FRK6-F1
#
_cell.length_a   1.000
_cell.length_b   1.000
_cell.length_c   1.000
_cell.angle_alpha   90.00
_cell.angle_beta   90.00
_cell.angle_gamma   90.00
#
_symmetry.space_group_name_H-M   'P 1'
#
loop_
_entity.id
_entity.type
_entity.pdbx_description
1 polymer ?
#
loop_
_entity_poly.entity_id
_entity_poly.type
_entity_poly.pdbx_seq_one_letter_code
_entity_poly.pdbx_strand_id
1 'polypeptide(L)'
;MAKKQFLSRLRDQNRKSATEAINKVIETKSPNEEIRDIDAHQIMTDIARPELETEGQIIRVPIDEVYAESQVRPEEDFDDSIIEGMADTFNTVGILTPPRCYPKDRAGYRIWMGETRWRTAKKRGDTFIDIYVGSPPKNDKFRIIGQLIENLQQSGLKPLATAIAFNELKTVHGMTGEEIAKTVGKPTSFVSKHLKLISAPESVTTLLKDKVTLDVDLAYTLTQINEINPKIAEKLVEKARKNGVSRNEAKDELSKIKNRDKEKISHAKSKQVSHSKSQVNTNDVWHVQVEFDNKIGIILTDKKPESDGVVWVKLENSINSVNVDKLIVKGLVQIKW
;
A
#
# COMPACT_ATOMS: atom_id res chain seq x y z
N MET A 1 36.11 -7.31 -22.80
CA MET A 1 37.40 -6.63 -22.57
C MET A 1 37.41 -5.14 -22.95
N ALA A 2 36.68 -4.70 -23.98
CA ALA A 2 36.66 -3.29 -24.44
C ALA A 2 36.17 -2.25 -23.39
N LYS A 3 35.18 -2.59 -22.56
CA LYS A 3 34.62 -1.66 -21.55
C LYS A 3 35.62 -1.29 -20.44
N LYS A 4 36.52 -2.22 -20.09
CA LYS A 4 37.54 -2.01 -19.04
C LYS A 4 38.66 -1.08 -19.51
N GLN A 5 39.05 -1.20 -20.79
CA GLN A 5 40.02 -0.29 -21.43
C GLN A 5 39.43 1.12 -21.64
N PHE A 6 38.13 1.24 -21.97
CA PHE A 6 37.45 2.52 -22.09
C PHE A 6 37.41 3.28 -20.74
N LEU A 7 37.04 2.60 -19.66
CA LEU A 7 36.99 3.18 -18.31
C LEU A 7 38.39 3.56 -17.79
N SER A 8 39.43 2.80 -18.14
CA SER A 8 40.82 3.15 -17.81
C SER A 8 41.25 4.45 -18.49
N ARG A 9 40.96 4.60 -19.79
CA ARG A 9 41.29 5.81 -20.54
C ARG A 9 40.55 7.04 -20.02
N LEU A 10 39.29 6.88 -19.61
CA LEU A 10 38.49 7.95 -19.00
C LEU A 10 39.08 8.40 -17.66
N ARG A 11 39.57 7.46 -16.84
CA ARG A 11 40.25 7.76 -15.57
C ARG A 11 41.57 8.49 -15.78
N ASP A 12 42.36 8.11 -16.78
CA ASP A 12 43.62 8.77 -17.10
C ASP A 12 43.40 10.18 -17.66
N GLN A 13 42.34 10.41 -18.43
CA GLN A 13 41.94 11.74 -18.89
C GLN A 13 41.50 12.64 -17.72
N ASN A 14 40.69 12.13 -16.79
CA ASN A 14 40.25 12.90 -15.63
C ASN A 14 41.42 13.26 -14.70
N ARG A 15 42.40 12.36 -14.53
CA ARG A 15 43.63 12.65 -13.76
C ARG A 15 44.47 13.75 -14.40
N LYS A 16 44.63 13.73 -15.73
CA LYS A 16 45.36 14.77 -16.46
C LYS A 16 44.67 16.14 -16.35
N SER A 17 43.35 16.16 -16.49
CA SER A 17 42.54 17.38 -16.33
C SER A 17 42.64 17.97 -14.91
N ALA A 18 42.67 17.12 -13.87
CA ALA A 18 42.86 17.55 -12.50
C ALA A 18 44.26 18.14 -12.25
N THR A 19 45.31 17.52 -12.80
CA THR A 19 46.68 18.06 -12.70
C THR A 19 46.86 19.38 -13.44
N GLU A 20 46.20 19.56 -14.59
CA GLU A 20 46.22 20.84 -15.34
C GLU A 20 45.47 21.94 -14.59
N ALA A 21 44.34 21.62 -13.94
CA ALA A 21 43.60 22.56 -13.11
C ALA A 21 44.41 23.00 -11.88
N ILE A 22 45.15 22.08 -11.24
CA ILE A 22 46.03 22.39 -10.11
C ILE A 22 47.15 23.34 -10.54
N ASN A 23 47.83 23.05 -11.66
CA ASN A 23 48.92 23.91 -12.15
C ASN A 23 48.43 25.32 -12.51
N LYS A 24 47.22 25.44 -13.06
CA LYS A 24 46.60 26.73 -13.41
C LYS A 24 46.22 27.58 -12.19
N VAL A 25 45.90 26.94 -11.05
CA VAL A 25 45.63 27.61 -9.78
C VAL A 25 46.93 28.05 -9.09
N ILE A 26 48.02 27.29 -9.26
CA ILE A 26 49.34 27.64 -8.74
C ILE A 26 49.93 28.83 -9.51
N GLU A 27 49.76 28.90 -10.84
CA GLU A 27 50.28 29.99 -11.67
C GLU A 27 49.56 31.33 -11.46
N THR A 28 48.32 31.34 -10.95
CA THR A 28 47.52 32.56 -10.79
C THR A 28 47.55 33.15 -9.38
N LYS A 29 48.19 32.50 -8.41
CA LYS A 29 48.29 33.01 -7.02
C LYS A 29 49.41 34.06 -6.90
N SER A 30 49.02 35.32 -6.74
CA SER A 30 49.91 36.39 -6.28
C SER A 30 50.18 36.26 -4.77
N PRO A 31 51.38 36.58 -4.26
CA PRO A 31 51.85 36.08 -2.96
C PRO A 31 51.27 36.74 -1.71
N ASN A 32 50.22 37.56 -1.79
CA ASN A 32 49.87 38.44 -0.66
C ASN A 32 48.37 38.66 -0.44
N GLU A 33 47.60 37.59 -0.37
CA GLU A 33 46.25 37.63 0.20
C GLU A 33 46.14 36.62 1.34
N GLU A 34 46.12 37.11 2.58
CA GLU A 34 45.64 36.38 3.76
C GLU A 34 44.12 36.15 3.65
N ILE A 35 43.70 35.38 2.66
CA ILE A 35 42.36 34.79 2.64
C ILE A 35 42.55 33.39 3.20
N ARG A 36 41.97 33.14 4.38
CA ARG A 36 41.89 31.80 4.95
C ARG A 36 41.30 30.89 3.87
N ASP A 37 42.15 30.01 3.37
CA ASP A 37 41.96 29.21 2.16
C ASP A 37 40.97 28.06 2.49
N ILE A 38 39.71 28.42 2.76
CA ILE A 38 38.62 27.49 3.10
C ILE A 38 38.43 26.50 1.94
N ASP A 39 38.56 26.99 0.70
CA ASP A 39 38.46 26.17 -0.49
C ASP A 39 39.66 25.23 -0.65
N ALA A 40 40.89 25.67 -0.33
CA ALA A 40 42.06 24.78 -0.37
C ALA A 40 41.99 23.70 0.74
N HIS A 41 41.45 24.04 1.92
CA HIS A 41 41.22 23.08 2.99
C HIS A 41 40.11 22.07 2.62
N GLN A 42 39.06 22.53 1.95
CA GLN A 42 37.99 21.68 1.42
C GLN A 42 38.53 20.74 0.32
N ILE A 43 39.30 21.26 -0.62
CA ILE A 43 39.96 20.49 -1.69
C ILE A 43 40.94 19.47 -1.10
N MET A 44 41.72 19.83 -0.07
CA MET A 44 42.60 18.86 0.60
C MET A 44 41.83 17.81 1.41
N THR A 45 40.69 18.16 2.01
CA THR A 45 39.81 17.20 2.71
C THR A 45 39.17 16.21 1.73
N ASP A 46 38.79 16.68 0.55
CA ASP A 46 38.23 15.86 -0.53
C ASP A 46 39.30 14.97 -1.19
N ILE A 47 40.57 15.43 -1.27
CA ILE A 47 41.71 14.64 -1.80
C ILE A 47 42.22 13.60 -0.78
N ALA A 48 42.16 13.90 0.52
CA ALA A 48 42.68 13.03 1.59
C ALA A 48 41.75 11.86 1.97
N ARG A 49 40.52 11.84 1.46
CA ARG A 49 39.67 10.63 1.48
C ARG A 49 39.92 9.85 0.20
N PRO A 50 40.73 8.78 0.20
CA PRO A 50 40.56 7.79 -0.84
C PRO A 50 39.12 7.27 -0.68
N GLU A 51 38.27 7.55 -1.66
CA GLU A 51 37.06 6.79 -1.90
C GLU A 51 37.47 5.32 -2.09
N LEU A 52 37.71 4.61 -0.99
CA LEU A 52 37.45 3.19 -0.98
C LEU A 52 35.97 3.11 -1.28
N GLU A 53 35.62 2.61 -2.47
CA GLU A 53 34.26 2.26 -2.82
C GLU A 53 33.80 1.24 -1.76
N THR A 54 33.22 1.72 -0.65
CA THR A 54 32.73 0.89 0.46
C THR A 54 31.49 0.10 0.04
N GLU A 55 30.97 0.36 -1.17
CA GLU A 55 29.86 -0.36 -1.75
C GLU A 55 30.19 -1.87 -1.87
N GLY A 56 29.27 -2.69 -1.37
CA GLY A 56 29.39 -4.13 -1.28
C GLY A 56 30.17 -4.64 -0.07
N GLN A 57 30.64 -3.77 0.83
CA GLN A 57 31.51 -4.16 1.94
C GLN A 57 30.78 -4.09 3.29
N ILE A 58 31.24 -4.93 4.23
CA ILE A 58 30.92 -4.78 5.65
C ILE A 58 32.04 -3.94 6.26
N ILE A 59 31.69 -2.81 6.86
CA ILE A 59 32.63 -1.89 7.50
C ILE A 59 32.20 -1.61 8.94
N ARG A 60 33.17 -1.32 9.80
CA ARG A 60 32.93 -0.91 11.19
C ARG A 60 32.99 0.60 11.30
N VAL A 61 31.92 1.22 11.81
CA VAL A 61 31.78 2.68 11.88
C VAL A 61 31.35 3.11 13.28
N PRO A 62 31.66 4.35 13.71
CA PRO A 62 31.10 4.91 14.93
C PRO A 62 29.56 4.88 14.85
N ILE A 63 28.90 4.49 15.94
CA ILE A 63 27.44 4.32 15.93
C ILE A 63 26.67 5.61 15.63
N ASP A 64 27.27 6.75 15.96
CA ASP A 64 26.72 8.10 15.75
C ASP A 64 26.82 8.56 14.29
N GLU A 65 27.63 7.88 13.47
CA GLU A 65 27.62 8.08 12.01
C GLU A 65 26.49 7.31 11.33
N VAL A 66 25.71 6.51 12.05
CA VAL A 66 24.62 5.70 11.49
C VAL A 66 23.28 6.26 11.96
N TYR A 67 22.35 6.43 11.03
CA TYR A 67 21.01 6.95 11.32
C TYR A 67 19.92 6.23 10.52
N ALA A 68 18.69 6.32 11.00
CA ALA A 68 17.51 5.82 10.31
C ALA A 68 16.53 6.96 10.05
N GLU A 69 15.90 6.93 8.88
CA GLU A 69 14.67 7.68 8.61
C GLU A 69 13.46 6.80 8.90
N SER A 70 12.25 7.36 8.77
CA SER A 70 11.01 6.59 8.92
C SER A 70 10.98 5.37 7.99
N GLN A 71 10.85 4.19 8.58
CA GLN A 71 10.69 2.91 7.87
C GLN A 71 9.26 2.39 8.01
N VAL A 72 8.97 1.24 7.38
CA VAL A 72 7.64 0.60 7.47
C VAL A 72 7.26 0.17 8.89
N ARG A 73 8.25 -0.03 9.78
CA ARG A 73 8.03 -0.27 11.20
C ARG A 73 8.00 1.08 11.93
N PRO A 74 6.88 1.46 12.55
CA PRO A 74 6.78 2.68 13.34
C PRO A 74 7.67 2.68 14.57
N GLU A 75 7.97 3.86 15.12
CA GLU A 75 8.78 4.05 16.32
C GLU A 75 8.18 3.30 17.53
N GLU A 76 6.86 3.39 17.69
CA GLU A 76 6.09 2.76 18.76
C GLU A 76 6.06 1.22 18.69
N ASP A 77 6.53 0.64 17.58
CA ASP A 77 6.66 -0.79 17.40
C ASP A 77 8.01 -1.34 17.87
N PHE A 78 8.92 -0.49 18.33
CA PHE A 78 10.18 -0.87 18.98
C PHE A 78 10.03 -0.88 20.51
N ASP A 79 9.14 -1.73 21.03
CA ASP A 79 9.00 -1.88 22.48
C ASP A 79 10.23 -2.53 23.13
N ASP A 80 10.35 -2.36 24.45
CA ASP A 80 11.51 -2.84 25.21
C ASP A 80 11.72 -4.35 25.06
N SER A 81 10.65 -5.14 24.91
CA SER A 81 10.74 -6.59 24.76
C SER A 81 11.45 -7.00 23.46
N ILE A 82 11.19 -6.29 22.36
CA ILE A 82 11.85 -6.53 21.07
C ILE A 82 13.34 -6.18 21.15
N ILE A 83 13.65 -5.04 21.78
CA ILE A 83 15.04 -4.58 21.88
C ILE A 83 15.85 -5.45 22.86
N GLU A 84 15.26 -5.85 23.99
CA GLU A 84 15.90 -6.72 24.97
C GLU A 84 16.16 -8.11 24.41
N GLY A 85 15.17 -8.72 23.73
CA GLY A 85 15.38 -10.01 23.07
C GLY A 85 16.49 -9.97 22.00
N MET A 86 16.61 -8.86 21.27
CA MET A 86 17.73 -8.65 20.34
C MET A 86 19.06 -8.45 21.08
N ALA A 87 19.06 -7.75 22.22
CA ALA A 87 20.25 -7.53 23.03
C ALA A 87 20.81 -8.83 23.62
N ASP A 88 19.94 -9.75 24.05
CA ASP A 88 20.33 -11.09 24.52
C ASP A 88 20.99 -11.91 23.40
N THR A 89 20.44 -11.80 22.19
CA THR A 89 21.03 -12.41 20.99
C THR A 89 22.43 -11.83 20.72
N PHE A 90 22.59 -10.51 20.82
CA PHE A 90 23.90 -9.85 20.63
C PHE A 90 24.93 -10.30 21.66
N ASN A 91 24.54 -10.50 22.92
CA ASN A 91 25.44 -11.01 23.96
C ASN A 91 25.92 -12.43 23.66
N THR A 92 25.09 -13.24 23.02
CA THR A 92 25.38 -14.65 22.79
C THR A 92 26.21 -14.85 21.51
N VAL A 93 25.80 -14.24 20.41
CA VAL A 93 26.38 -14.50 19.06
C VAL A 93 26.83 -13.24 18.32
N GLY A 94 26.69 -12.06 18.92
CA GLY A 94 26.94 -10.79 18.26
C GLY A 94 25.92 -10.46 17.17
N ILE A 95 26.27 -9.49 16.32
CA ILE A 95 25.45 -9.07 15.18
C ILE A 95 25.76 -9.96 13.98
N LEU A 96 25.03 -11.07 13.83
CA LEU A 96 25.25 -12.01 12.71
C LEU A 96 25.02 -11.40 11.33
N THR A 97 24.04 -10.51 11.22
CA THR A 97 23.66 -9.85 9.98
C THR A 97 23.66 -8.34 10.21
N PRO A 98 24.65 -7.60 9.68
CA PRO A 98 24.74 -6.17 9.94
C PRO A 98 23.55 -5.39 9.31
N PRO A 99 23.17 -4.24 9.88
CA PRO A 99 22.25 -3.31 9.23
C PRO A 99 22.74 -2.95 7.83
N ARG A 100 21.81 -2.85 6.88
CA ARG A 100 22.15 -2.45 5.52
C ARG A 100 21.93 -0.96 5.36
N CYS A 101 22.96 -0.29 4.87
CA CYS A 101 23.01 1.16 4.74
C CYS A 101 23.25 1.59 3.30
N TYR A 102 22.80 2.81 2.99
CA TYR A 102 23.24 3.54 1.81
C TYR A 102 24.73 3.91 1.94
N PRO A 103 25.41 4.22 0.83
CA PRO A 103 26.69 4.94 0.88
C PRO A 103 26.59 6.20 1.76
N LYS A 104 27.71 6.57 2.39
CA LYS A 104 27.78 7.70 3.32
C LYS A 104 27.36 9.00 2.61
N ASP A 105 26.46 9.75 3.23
CA ASP A 105 26.11 11.11 2.81
C ASP A 105 26.62 12.15 3.83
N ARG A 106 26.07 13.37 3.81
CA ARG A 106 26.48 14.44 4.73
C ARG A 106 26.11 14.16 6.19
N ALA A 107 25.02 13.42 6.43
CA ALA A 107 24.55 13.07 7.78
C ALA A 107 25.17 11.75 8.28
N GLY A 108 25.59 10.87 7.37
CA GLY A 108 26.28 9.63 7.69
C GLY A 108 25.78 8.46 6.85
N TYR A 109 25.72 7.28 7.45
CA TYR A 109 25.19 6.06 6.85
C TYR A 109 23.71 5.92 7.19
N ARG A 110 22.86 6.09 6.18
CA ARG A 110 21.42 5.90 6.33
C ARG A 110 21.05 4.42 6.25
N ILE A 111 20.31 3.92 7.24
CA ILE A 111 19.78 2.56 7.25
C ILE A 111 18.58 2.45 6.32
N TRP A 112 18.52 1.36 5.54
CA TRP A 112 17.31 0.97 4.81
C TRP A 112 16.77 -0.41 5.21
N MET A 113 17.54 -1.22 5.94
CA MET A 113 17.11 -2.47 6.57
C MET A 113 17.89 -2.77 7.84
N GLY A 114 17.23 -3.42 8.80
CA GLY A 114 17.88 -3.86 10.04
C GLY A 114 17.92 -2.80 11.14
N GLU A 115 16.96 -1.89 11.17
CA GLU A 115 16.87 -0.79 12.14
C GLU A 115 16.87 -1.28 13.60
N THR A 116 16.17 -2.38 13.91
CA THR A 116 16.15 -2.99 15.25
C THR A 116 17.56 -3.26 15.77
N ARG A 117 18.49 -3.70 14.89
CA ARG A 117 19.85 -4.03 15.28
C ARG A 117 20.64 -2.78 15.68
N TRP A 118 20.50 -1.70 14.92
CA TRP A 118 21.11 -0.41 15.24
C TRP A 118 20.53 0.18 16.53
N ARG A 119 19.20 0.15 16.70
CA ARG A 119 18.53 0.58 17.95
C ARG A 119 19.00 -0.21 19.15
N THR A 120 19.15 -1.52 18.99
CA THR A 120 19.66 -2.41 20.05
C THR A 120 21.10 -2.07 20.41
N ALA A 121 21.98 -1.89 19.42
CA ALA A 121 23.36 -1.46 19.66
C ALA A 121 23.42 -0.10 20.38
N LYS A 122 22.57 0.86 19.99
CA LYS A 122 22.45 2.15 20.69
C LYS A 122 21.98 1.98 22.13
N LYS A 123 20.92 1.19 22.39
CA LYS A 123 20.41 0.95 23.75
C LYS A 123 21.44 0.28 24.66
N ARG A 124 22.30 -0.58 24.09
CA ARG A 124 23.42 -1.23 24.79
C ARG A 124 24.59 -0.30 25.09
N GLY A 125 24.64 0.89 24.47
CA GLY A 125 25.76 1.81 24.58
C GLY A 125 26.98 1.42 23.75
N ASP A 126 26.79 0.62 22.70
CA ASP A 126 27.88 0.24 21.79
C ASP A 126 28.43 1.50 21.08
N THR A 127 29.75 1.68 21.04
CA THR A 127 30.38 2.85 20.40
C THR A 127 30.61 2.68 18.91
N PHE A 128 30.70 1.44 18.44
CA PHE A 128 30.89 1.07 17.04
C PHE A 128 29.93 -0.03 16.62
N ILE A 129 29.51 0.00 15.35
CA ILE A 129 28.64 -1.01 14.75
C ILE A 129 29.17 -1.43 13.38
N ASP A 130 29.08 -2.71 13.08
CA ASP A 130 29.36 -3.23 11.75
C ASP A 130 28.12 -3.02 10.86
N ILE A 131 28.30 -2.40 9.70
CA ILE A 131 27.25 -2.12 8.73
C ILE A 131 27.63 -2.69 7.37
N TYR A 132 26.63 -3.12 6.60
CA TYR A 132 26.81 -3.44 5.18
C TYR A 132 26.48 -2.20 4.35
N VAL A 133 27.46 -1.67 3.62
CA VAL A 133 27.27 -0.52 2.74
C VAL A 133 27.08 -1.03 1.31
N GLY A 134 25.92 -0.78 0.70
CA GLY A 134 25.69 -1.12 -0.71
C GLY A 134 24.39 -1.87 -1.00
N SER A 135 24.12 -2.08 -2.29
CA SER A 135 22.84 -2.58 -2.82
C SER A 135 21.57 -1.83 -2.34
N PRO A 136 21.57 -0.48 -2.27
CA PRO A 136 20.37 0.23 -1.87
C PRO A 136 19.24 0.04 -2.90
N PRO A 137 17.98 0.09 -2.46
CA PRO A 137 16.84 0.08 -3.37
C PRO A 137 16.89 1.29 -4.31
N LYS A 138 16.49 1.07 -5.57
CA LYS A 138 16.56 2.09 -6.64
C LYS A 138 15.75 3.36 -6.35
N ASN A 139 14.75 3.26 -5.50
CA ASN A 139 13.88 4.35 -5.05
C ASN A 139 13.11 3.90 -3.80
N ASP A 140 12.34 4.82 -3.20
CA ASP A 140 11.55 4.55 -1.99
C ASP A 140 10.52 3.43 -2.17
N LYS A 141 9.90 3.32 -3.35
CA LYS A 141 8.96 2.21 -3.64
C LYS A 141 9.63 0.86 -3.42
N PHE A 142 10.81 0.65 -3.99
CA PHE A 142 11.56 -0.60 -3.81
C PHE A 142 12.09 -0.77 -2.38
N ARG A 143 12.37 0.34 -1.67
CA ARG A 143 12.75 0.31 -0.25
C ARG A 143 11.62 -0.24 0.61
N ILE A 144 10.43 0.34 0.49
CA ILE A 144 9.22 -0.06 1.22
C ILE A 144 8.87 -1.52 0.92
N ILE A 145 8.90 -1.91 -0.36
CA ILE A 145 8.67 -3.31 -0.77
C ILE A 145 9.67 -4.25 -0.10
N GLY A 146 10.97 -3.93 -0.14
CA GLY A 146 12.00 -4.75 0.46
C GLY A 146 11.80 -4.90 1.97
N GLN A 147 11.54 -3.79 2.66
CA GLN A 147 11.28 -3.79 4.10
C GLN A 147 10.03 -4.60 4.45
N LEU A 148 8.95 -4.48 3.67
CA LEU A 148 7.74 -5.28 3.84
C LEU A 148 8.02 -6.77 3.69
N ILE A 149 8.75 -7.17 2.64
CA ILE A 149 9.09 -8.58 2.40
C ILE A 149 9.88 -9.15 3.59
N GLU A 150 10.91 -8.45 4.03
CA GLU A 150 11.76 -8.89 5.13
C GLU A 150 10.97 -9.02 6.44
N ASN A 151 10.17 -8.01 6.79
CA ASN A 151 9.39 -8.04 8.02
C ASN A 151 8.25 -9.08 7.98
N LEU A 152 7.62 -9.30 6.82
CA LEU A 152 6.57 -10.30 6.66
C LEU A 152 7.11 -11.74 6.70
N GLN A 153 8.38 -11.95 6.33
CA GLN A 153 9.08 -13.23 6.48
C GLN A 153 9.50 -13.49 7.93
N GLN A 154 9.85 -12.43 8.67
CA GLN A 154 10.22 -12.52 10.09
C GLN A 154 9.01 -12.45 11.04
N SER A 155 7.78 -12.43 10.51
CA SER A 155 6.52 -12.27 11.27
C SER A 155 6.50 -11.07 12.22
N GLY A 156 7.32 -10.04 11.96
CA GLY A 156 7.62 -9.00 12.94
C GLY A 156 6.79 -7.72 12.82
N LEU A 157 6.11 -7.46 11.69
CA LEU A 157 5.39 -6.21 11.48
C LEU A 157 3.97 -6.29 12.05
N LYS A 158 3.56 -5.28 12.83
CA LYS A 158 2.19 -5.23 13.33
C LYS A 158 1.18 -5.05 12.18
N PRO A 159 -0.07 -5.51 12.34
CA PRO A 159 -1.13 -5.38 11.32
C PRO A 159 -1.33 -3.96 10.78
N LEU A 160 -1.38 -2.96 11.67
CA LEU A 160 -1.60 -1.57 11.27
C LEU A 160 -0.41 -0.99 10.50
N ALA A 161 0.83 -1.29 10.93
CA ALA A 161 2.03 -0.89 10.22
C ALA A 161 2.05 -1.47 8.78
N THR A 162 1.69 -2.75 8.64
CA THR A 162 1.54 -3.40 7.32
C THR A 162 0.48 -2.71 6.47
N ALA A 163 -0.67 -2.37 7.06
CA ALA A 163 -1.74 -1.65 6.38
C ALA A 163 -1.30 -0.26 5.88
N ILE A 164 -0.56 0.49 6.70
CA ILE A 164 -0.04 1.82 6.37
C ILE A 164 0.92 1.73 5.19
N ALA A 165 1.87 0.80 5.23
CA ALA A 165 2.83 0.60 4.14
C ALA A 165 2.16 0.13 2.83
N PHE A 166 1.13 -0.73 2.90
CA PHE A 166 0.34 -1.08 1.71
C PHE A 166 -0.44 0.11 1.16
N ASN A 167 -0.98 0.96 2.04
CA ASN A 167 -1.69 2.16 1.63
C ASN A 167 -0.74 3.16 0.94
N GLU A 168 0.47 3.34 1.48
CA GLU A 168 1.51 4.17 0.86
C GLU A 168 1.88 3.67 -0.53
N LEU A 169 2.14 2.36 -0.69
CA LEU A 169 2.40 1.76 -1.99
C LEU A 169 1.27 1.99 -3.00
N LYS A 170 0.02 2.01 -2.52
CA LYS A 170 -1.16 2.26 -3.36
C LYS A 170 -1.32 3.75 -3.71
N THR A 171 -1.27 4.65 -2.73
CA THR A 171 -1.63 6.06 -2.91
C THR A 171 -0.47 6.91 -3.40
N VAL A 172 0.75 6.65 -2.93
CA VAL A 172 1.95 7.43 -3.29
C VAL A 172 2.64 6.82 -4.51
N HIS A 173 2.69 5.49 -4.58
CA HIS A 173 3.43 4.78 -5.63
C HIS A 173 2.54 4.17 -6.73
N GLY A 174 1.23 4.36 -6.64
CA GLY A 174 0.26 3.98 -7.68
C GLY A 174 0.12 2.48 -7.92
N MET A 175 0.56 1.63 -6.98
CA MET A 175 0.47 0.18 -7.15
C MET A 175 -0.96 -0.31 -6.90
N THR A 176 -1.41 -1.24 -7.72
CA THR A 176 -2.66 -1.96 -7.50
C THR A 176 -2.51 -2.97 -6.36
N GLY A 177 -3.62 -3.36 -5.73
CA GLY A 177 -3.60 -4.40 -4.69
C GLY A 177 -3.08 -5.74 -5.19
N GLU A 178 -3.27 -6.06 -6.47
CA GLU A 178 -2.75 -7.26 -7.12
C GLU A 178 -1.23 -7.22 -7.31
N GLU A 179 -0.71 -6.08 -7.76
CA GLU A 179 0.75 -5.88 -7.88
C GLU A 179 1.42 -5.97 -6.51
N ILE A 180 0.88 -5.29 -5.50
CA ILE A 180 1.40 -5.37 -4.12
C ILE A 180 1.43 -6.84 -3.66
N ALA A 181 0.30 -7.54 -3.77
CA ALA A 181 0.16 -8.94 -3.35
C ALA A 181 1.19 -9.85 -4.02
N LYS A 182 1.35 -9.72 -5.34
CA LYS A 182 2.34 -10.46 -6.14
C LYS A 182 3.76 -10.15 -5.68
N THR A 183 4.10 -8.89 -5.48
CA THR A 183 5.46 -8.48 -5.11
C THR A 183 5.84 -8.93 -3.70
N VAL A 184 4.92 -8.87 -2.74
CA VAL A 184 5.20 -9.31 -1.36
C VAL A 184 4.97 -10.81 -1.12
N GLY A 185 4.54 -11.55 -2.15
CA GLY A 185 4.31 -12.99 -2.07
C GLY A 185 3.15 -13.39 -1.14
N LYS A 186 2.07 -12.60 -1.12
CA LYS A 186 0.87 -12.85 -0.30
C LYS A 186 -0.39 -12.91 -1.18
N PRO A 187 -1.48 -13.55 -0.73
CA PRO A 187 -2.76 -13.50 -1.45
C PRO A 187 -3.31 -12.08 -1.58
N THR A 188 -4.05 -11.78 -2.65
CA THR A 188 -4.75 -10.49 -2.83
C THR A 188 -5.70 -10.17 -1.67
N SER A 189 -6.33 -11.20 -1.09
CA SER A 189 -7.18 -11.09 0.08
C SER A 189 -6.42 -10.62 1.33
N PHE A 190 -5.13 -10.95 1.47
CA PHE A 190 -4.28 -10.47 2.55
C PHE A 190 -4.11 -8.95 2.46
N VAL A 191 -3.73 -8.45 1.27
CA VAL A 191 -3.57 -7.00 1.03
C VAL A 191 -4.88 -6.25 1.20
N SER A 192 -5.98 -6.78 0.65
CA SER A 192 -7.32 -6.18 0.76
C SER A 192 -7.78 -6.02 2.22
N LYS A 193 -7.60 -7.05 3.05
CA LYS A 193 -7.97 -7.00 4.48
C LYS A 193 -7.16 -5.96 5.24
N HIS A 194 -5.84 -5.89 5.00
CA HIS A 194 -4.98 -4.89 5.63
C HIS A 194 -5.37 -3.47 5.21
N LEU A 195 -5.58 -3.22 3.91
CA LEU A 195 -6.02 -1.92 3.42
C LEU A 195 -7.35 -1.49 4.05
N LYS A 196 -8.26 -2.42 4.32
CA LYS A 196 -9.52 -2.12 5.01
C LYS A 196 -9.34 -1.65 6.45
N LEU A 197 -8.23 -2.00 7.11
CA LEU A 197 -7.92 -1.53 8.47
C LEU A 197 -7.61 -0.04 8.53
N ILE A 198 -7.19 0.58 7.41
CA ILE A 198 -6.95 2.02 7.35
C ILE A 198 -8.24 2.82 7.58
N SER A 199 -9.36 2.29 7.10
CA SER A 199 -10.68 2.89 7.31
C SER A 199 -11.44 2.28 8.48
N ALA A 200 -10.79 1.49 9.33
CA ALA A 200 -11.44 0.88 10.48
C ALA A 200 -11.76 1.93 11.56
N PRO A 201 -12.89 1.79 12.26
CA PRO A 201 -13.22 2.67 13.38
C PRO A 201 -12.16 2.60 14.47
N GLU A 202 -12.00 3.68 15.23
CA GLU A 202 -11.02 3.76 16.32
C GLU A 202 -11.19 2.64 17.35
N SER A 203 -12.44 2.28 17.67
CA SER A 203 -12.78 1.16 18.56
C SER A 203 -12.16 -0.18 18.12
N VAL A 204 -12.02 -0.42 16.81
CA VAL A 204 -11.38 -1.63 16.27
C VAL A 204 -9.87 -1.48 16.17
N THR A 205 -9.37 -0.34 15.70
CA THR A 205 -7.91 -0.13 15.58
C THR A 205 -7.21 -0.14 16.94
N THR A 206 -7.85 0.34 18.00
CA THR A 206 -7.31 0.29 19.36
C THR A 206 -7.14 -1.14 19.87
N LEU A 207 -7.95 -2.11 19.44
CA LEU A 207 -7.72 -3.53 19.78
C LEU A 207 -6.38 -4.04 19.24
N LEU A 208 -5.99 -3.59 18.05
CA LEU A 208 -4.72 -3.93 17.41
C LEU A 208 -3.54 -3.19 18.07
N LYS A 209 -3.72 -1.90 18.39
CA LYS A 209 -2.70 -1.07 19.04
C LYS A 209 -2.37 -1.59 20.44
N ASP A 210 -3.41 -1.88 21.24
CA ASP A 210 -3.28 -2.35 22.62
C ASP A 210 -2.91 -3.84 22.71
N LYS A 211 -2.66 -4.49 21.57
CA LYS A 211 -2.33 -5.92 21.47
C LYS A 211 -3.40 -6.86 22.08
N VAL A 212 -4.65 -6.40 22.19
CA VAL A 212 -5.79 -7.24 22.58
C VAL A 212 -6.01 -8.34 21.54
N THR A 213 -5.76 -8.04 20.27
CA THR A 213 -5.66 -9.03 19.21
C THR A 213 -4.64 -8.59 18.17
N LEU A 214 -4.00 -9.55 17.50
CA LEU A 214 -3.21 -9.33 16.28
C LEU A 214 -3.88 -9.97 15.06
N ASP A 215 -5.09 -10.50 15.23
CA ASP A 215 -5.83 -11.21 14.19
C ASP A 215 -6.50 -10.23 13.22
N VAL A 216 -5.89 -10.10 12.05
CA VAL A 216 -6.35 -9.26 10.95
C VAL A 216 -7.75 -9.64 10.47
N ASP A 217 -8.09 -10.93 10.45
CA ASP A 217 -9.40 -11.40 9.97
C ASP A 217 -10.52 -11.00 10.96
N LEU A 218 -10.24 -11.06 12.26
CA LEU A 218 -11.16 -10.60 13.28
C LEU A 218 -11.37 -9.09 13.16
N ALA A 219 -10.29 -8.30 13.12
CA ALA A 219 -10.38 -6.84 13.00
C ALA A 219 -11.08 -6.42 11.70
N TYR A 220 -10.79 -7.10 10.59
CA TYR A 220 -11.49 -6.90 9.31
C TYR A 220 -12.99 -7.17 9.44
N THR A 221 -13.37 -8.28 10.09
CA THR A 221 -14.77 -8.66 10.29
C THR A 221 -15.50 -7.65 11.18
N LEU A 222 -14.89 -7.22 12.28
CA LEU A 222 -15.44 -6.18 13.16
C LEU A 222 -15.61 -4.85 12.42
N THR A 223 -14.68 -4.50 11.54
CA THR A 223 -14.81 -3.32 10.66
C THR A 223 -16.03 -3.44 9.76
N GLN A 224 -16.26 -4.60 9.13
CA GLN A 224 -17.46 -4.83 8.31
C GLN A 224 -18.75 -4.79 9.14
N ILE A 225 -18.75 -5.34 10.35
CA ILE A 225 -19.91 -5.26 11.25
C ILE A 225 -20.19 -3.80 11.59
N ASN A 226 -19.15 -3.01 11.88
CA ASN A 226 -19.30 -1.60 12.21
C ASN A 226 -19.94 -0.79 11.07
N GLU A 227 -19.58 -1.09 9.82
CA GLU A 227 -20.17 -0.44 8.64
C GLU A 227 -21.67 -0.72 8.50
N ILE A 228 -22.14 -1.88 8.96
CA ILE A 228 -23.56 -2.27 8.87
C ILE A 228 -24.33 -1.89 10.14
N ASN A 229 -23.76 -2.14 11.31
CA ASN A 229 -24.36 -1.88 12.62
C ASN A 229 -23.29 -1.56 13.68
N PRO A 230 -22.99 -0.26 13.89
CA PRO A 230 -21.98 0.20 14.86
C PRO A 230 -22.23 -0.32 16.29
N LYS A 231 -23.49 -0.36 16.73
CA LYS A 231 -23.84 -0.79 18.10
C LYS A 231 -23.47 -2.25 18.38
N ILE A 232 -23.56 -3.12 17.37
CA ILE A 232 -23.16 -4.52 17.54
C ILE A 232 -21.63 -4.64 17.51
N ALA A 233 -20.96 -3.87 16.64
CA ALA A 233 -19.51 -3.82 16.61
C ALA A 233 -18.93 -3.38 17.96
N GLU A 234 -19.46 -2.31 18.55
CA GLU A 234 -19.05 -1.82 19.88
C GLU A 234 -19.19 -2.90 20.95
N LYS A 235 -20.31 -3.62 20.99
CA LYS A 235 -20.50 -4.74 21.94
C LYS A 235 -19.49 -5.85 21.74
N LEU A 236 -19.17 -6.20 20.50
CA LEU A 236 -18.16 -7.22 20.19
C LEU A 236 -16.75 -6.75 20.55
N VAL A 237 -16.44 -5.47 20.33
CA VAL A 237 -15.16 -4.85 20.75
C VAL A 237 -15.02 -4.87 22.27
N GLU A 238 -16.06 -4.49 23.02
CA GLU A 238 -16.06 -4.55 24.47
C GLU A 238 -15.90 -5.99 24.97
N LYS A 239 -16.62 -6.93 24.36
CA LYS A 239 -16.47 -8.36 24.64
C LYS A 239 -15.05 -8.85 24.34
N ALA A 240 -14.45 -8.42 23.24
CA ALA A 240 -13.09 -8.78 22.86
C ALA A 240 -12.06 -8.33 23.92
N ARG A 241 -12.24 -7.15 24.50
CA ARG A 241 -11.38 -6.65 25.59
C ARG A 241 -11.55 -7.41 26.92
N LYS A 242 -12.78 -7.82 27.26
CA LYS A 242 -13.06 -8.49 28.53
C LYS A 242 -12.76 -9.98 28.51
N ASN A 243 -13.29 -10.68 27.51
CA ASN A 243 -13.36 -12.15 27.48
C ASN A 243 -12.74 -12.76 26.21
N GLY A 244 -12.28 -11.93 25.28
CA GLY A 244 -11.92 -12.36 23.94
C GLY A 244 -13.14 -12.61 23.04
N VAL A 245 -12.90 -12.62 21.73
CA VAL A 245 -13.87 -12.96 20.70
C VAL A 245 -13.18 -13.81 19.64
N SER A 246 -13.77 -14.96 19.31
CA SER A 246 -13.24 -15.80 18.23
C SER A 246 -13.63 -15.27 16.84
N ARG A 247 -12.83 -15.62 15.82
CA ARG A 247 -13.14 -15.30 14.42
C ARG A 247 -14.51 -15.84 13.98
N ASN A 248 -14.88 -17.03 14.44
CA ASN A 248 -16.14 -17.65 14.07
C ASN A 248 -17.32 -16.91 14.68
N GLU A 249 -17.25 -16.53 15.95
CA GLU A 249 -18.29 -15.73 16.59
C GLU A 249 -18.54 -14.40 15.85
N ALA A 250 -17.47 -13.69 15.49
CA ALA A 250 -17.60 -12.44 14.74
C ALA A 250 -18.21 -12.68 13.33
N LYS A 251 -17.80 -13.75 12.65
CA LYS A 251 -18.37 -14.12 11.34
C LYS A 251 -19.84 -14.52 11.42
N ASP A 252 -20.21 -15.28 12.44
CA ASP A 252 -21.59 -15.70 12.68
C ASP A 252 -22.47 -14.48 12.92
N GLU A 253 -22.00 -13.53 13.74
CA GLU A 253 -22.73 -12.29 13.99
C GLU A 253 -22.86 -11.44 12.71
N LEU A 254 -21.78 -11.29 11.94
CA LEU A 254 -21.82 -10.62 10.64
C LEU A 254 -22.84 -11.28 9.69
N SER A 255 -22.91 -12.61 9.68
CA SER A 255 -23.88 -13.36 8.84
C SER A 255 -25.32 -13.11 9.28
N LYS A 256 -25.60 -13.09 10.59
CA LYS A 256 -26.92 -12.80 11.15
C LYS A 256 -27.37 -11.39 10.80
N ILE A 257 -26.49 -10.40 10.89
CA ILE A 257 -26.82 -9.01 10.56
C ILE A 257 -27.14 -8.89 9.07
N LYS A 258 -26.30 -9.47 8.19
CA LYS A 258 -26.54 -9.47 6.73
C LYS A 258 -27.86 -10.16 6.35
N ASN A 259 -28.23 -11.23 7.05
CA ASN A 259 -29.50 -11.91 6.81
C ASN A 259 -30.70 -11.11 7.34
N ARG A 260 -30.59 -10.50 8.53
CA ARG A 260 -31.62 -9.60 9.07
C ARG A 260 -31.85 -8.37 8.21
N ASP A 261 -30.79 -7.81 7.60
CA ASP A 261 -30.95 -6.69 6.67
C ASP A 261 -31.63 -7.14 5.37
N LYS A 262 -31.33 -8.35 4.87
CA LYS A 262 -32.09 -8.94 3.75
C LYS A 262 -33.56 -9.15 4.10
N GLU A 263 -33.86 -9.63 5.31
CA GLU A 263 -35.23 -9.79 5.79
C GLU A 263 -35.94 -8.45 6.05
N LYS A 264 -35.24 -7.42 6.52
CA LYS A 264 -35.81 -6.07 6.63
C LYS A 264 -36.09 -5.45 5.26
N ILE A 265 -35.24 -5.69 4.27
CA ILE A 265 -35.51 -5.28 2.88
C ILE A 265 -36.69 -6.07 2.30
N SER A 266 -36.83 -7.36 2.64
CA SER A 266 -37.99 -8.17 2.22
C SER A 266 -39.28 -7.77 2.95
N HIS A 267 -39.21 -7.39 4.24
CA HIS A 267 -40.35 -6.92 5.04
C HIS A 267 -40.72 -5.46 4.77
N ALA A 268 -39.77 -4.63 4.35
CA ALA A 268 -40.04 -3.29 3.82
C ALA A 268 -40.77 -3.37 2.46
N LYS A 269 -40.48 -4.41 1.66
CA LYS A 269 -41.31 -4.78 0.50
C LYS A 269 -42.64 -5.44 0.88
N SER A 270 -42.74 -6.09 2.04
CA SER A 270 -43.96 -6.78 2.50
C SER A 270 -44.97 -5.88 3.21
N LYS A 271 -44.75 -4.56 3.27
CA LYS A 271 -45.74 -3.58 3.76
C LYS A 271 -46.56 -2.94 2.64
N GLN A 272 -46.61 -3.58 1.46
CA GLN A 272 -47.76 -3.44 0.57
C GLN A 272 -48.83 -4.44 0.99
N VAL A 273 -50.03 -3.89 1.18
CA VAL A 273 -51.25 -4.54 1.64
C VAL A 273 -51.48 -5.88 0.95
N SER A 274 -51.79 -6.88 1.77
CA SER A 274 -52.25 -8.20 1.38
C SER A 274 -53.31 -8.14 0.28
N HIS A 275 -53.03 -8.73 -0.87
CA HIS A 275 -54.06 -9.42 -1.64
C HIS A 275 -53.65 -10.89 -1.77
N SER A 276 -54.59 -11.72 -1.33
CA SER A 276 -54.59 -13.18 -1.38
C SER A 276 -54.11 -13.71 -2.73
N LYS A 277 -53.34 -14.82 -2.66
CA LYS A 277 -52.97 -15.69 -3.79
C LYS A 277 -54.11 -15.79 -4.80
N SER A 278 -54.00 -15.01 -5.85
CA SER A 278 -54.77 -15.13 -7.08
C SER A 278 -53.71 -15.35 -8.15
N GLN A 279 -53.95 -16.31 -9.03
CA GLN A 279 -53.09 -16.62 -10.17
C GLN A 279 -52.48 -15.35 -10.78
N VAL A 280 -51.18 -15.39 -11.08
CA VAL A 280 -50.49 -14.34 -11.83
C VAL A 280 -51.28 -14.13 -13.13
N ASN A 281 -52.10 -13.08 -13.15
CA ASN A 281 -52.79 -12.63 -14.33
C ASN A 281 -51.82 -11.68 -15.03
N THR A 282 -51.26 -12.12 -16.15
CA THR A 282 -50.20 -11.49 -16.93
C THR A 282 -50.63 -10.21 -17.66
N ASN A 283 -51.60 -9.46 -17.14
CA ASN A 283 -52.35 -8.48 -17.94
C ASN A 283 -52.03 -7.00 -17.70
N ASP A 284 -51.09 -6.66 -16.82
CA ASP A 284 -50.79 -5.25 -16.49
C ASP A 284 -49.31 -4.89 -16.71
N VAL A 285 -48.79 -5.20 -17.91
CA VAL A 285 -47.47 -4.72 -18.34
C VAL A 285 -47.64 -3.41 -19.11
N TRP A 286 -47.02 -2.35 -18.61
CA TRP A 286 -46.91 -1.07 -19.31
C TRP A 286 -45.81 -1.15 -20.35
N HIS A 287 -46.14 -0.69 -21.56
CA HIS A 287 -45.26 -0.71 -22.72
C HIS A 287 -44.97 0.71 -23.18
N VAL A 288 -43.73 0.98 -23.62
CA VAL A 288 -43.38 2.28 -24.19
C VAL A 288 -43.94 2.38 -25.60
N GLN A 289 -44.90 3.27 -25.79
CA GLN A 289 -45.50 3.56 -27.09
C GLN A 289 -44.64 4.57 -27.85
N VAL A 290 -44.28 4.22 -29.08
CA VAL A 290 -43.48 5.05 -29.97
C VAL A 290 -44.17 5.21 -31.32
N GLU A 291 -43.91 6.33 -31.98
CA GLU A 291 -44.27 6.55 -33.38
C GLU A 291 -43.02 6.45 -34.26
N PHE A 292 -43.14 5.70 -35.36
CA PHE A 292 -42.13 5.53 -36.39
C PHE A 292 -42.84 5.49 -37.76
N ASP A 293 -42.39 6.30 -38.74
CA ASP A 293 -43.00 6.39 -40.08
C ASP A 293 -44.54 6.56 -40.04
N ASN A 294 -45.04 7.47 -39.20
CA ASN A 294 -46.46 7.73 -38.96
C ASN A 294 -47.27 6.51 -38.46
N LYS A 295 -46.60 5.49 -37.95
CA LYS A 295 -47.22 4.29 -37.36
C LYS A 295 -46.89 4.19 -35.89
N ILE A 296 -47.87 3.74 -35.11
CA ILE A 296 -47.74 3.55 -33.67
C ILE A 296 -47.30 2.12 -33.38
N GLY A 297 -46.32 1.97 -32.49
CA GLY A 297 -45.81 0.69 -32.05
C GLY A 297 -45.33 0.70 -30.60
N ILE A 298 -44.77 -0.43 -30.20
CA ILE A 298 -44.26 -0.69 -28.87
C ILE A 298 -42.79 -1.08 -28.95
N ILE A 299 -41.96 -0.54 -28.06
CA ILE A 299 -40.59 -1.04 -27.89
C ILE A 299 -40.61 -2.41 -27.21
N LEU A 300 -39.95 -3.39 -27.84
CA LEU A 300 -39.70 -4.71 -27.28
C LEU A 300 -38.40 -4.71 -26.47
N THR A 301 -38.50 -5.05 -25.19
CA THR A 301 -37.34 -5.09 -24.26
C THR A 301 -36.81 -6.51 -24.01
N ASP A 302 -37.48 -7.52 -24.56
CA ASP A 302 -37.15 -8.95 -24.44
C ASP A 302 -36.23 -9.45 -25.57
N LYS A 303 -35.94 -8.62 -26.59
CA LYS A 303 -35.01 -8.91 -27.68
C LYS A 303 -33.72 -8.11 -27.58
N LYS A 304 -32.58 -8.78 -27.81
CA LYS A 304 -31.26 -8.14 -27.91
C LYS A 304 -31.20 -7.21 -29.14
N PRO A 305 -30.76 -5.94 -29.00
CA PRO A 305 -30.49 -5.05 -30.13
C PRO A 305 -29.46 -5.58 -31.13
N GLU A 306 -29.58 -5.17 -32.40
CA GLU A 306 -28.61 -5.51 -33.45
C GLU A 306 -27.32 -4.70 -33.37
N SER A 307 -27.41 -3.44 -32.93
CA SER A 307 -26.29 -2.53 -32.70
C SER A 307 -26.68 -1.43 -31.71
N ASP A 308 -25.69 -0.66 -31.24
CA ASP A 308 -25.94 0.47 -30.34
C ASP A 308 -26.79 1.54 -31.04
N GLY A 309 -27.78 2.08 -30.32
CA GLY A 309 -28.70 3.09 -30.85
C GLY A 309 -29.87 2.52 -31.68
N VAL A 310 -30.10 1.21 -31.63
CA VAL A 310 -31.21 0.54 -32.34
C VAL A 310 -32.09 -0.24 -31.35
N VAL A 311 -33.41 -0.21 -31.55
CA VAL A 311 -34.38 -0.97 -30.74
C VAL A 311 -35.38 -1.71 -31.62
N TRP A 312 -35.92 -2.81 -31.12
CA TRP A 312 -36.99 -3.54 -31.78
C TRP A 312 -38.34 -2.91 -31.47
N VAL A 313 -39.06 -2.48 -32.51
CA VAL A 313 -40.41 -1.90 -32.38
C VAL A 313 -41.42 -2.86 -33.00
N LYS A 314 -42.42 -3.27 -32.22
CA LYS A 314 -43.58 -4.02 -32.69
C LYS A 314 -44.65 -3.06 -33.17
N LEU A 315 -44.87 -3.05 -34.48
CA LEU A 315 -45.99 -2.41 -35.15
C LEU A 315 -47.14 -3.43 -35.31
N GLU A 316 -48.31 -2.98 -35.76
CA GLU A 316 -49.53 -3.79 -35.86
C GLU A 316 -49.32 -5.15 -36.56
N ASN A 317 -48.53 -5.19 -37.65
CA ASN A 317 -48.30 -6.40 -38.45
C ASN A 317 -46.83 -6.77 -38.65
N SER A 318 -45.89 -6.13 -37.94
CA SER A 318 -44.46 -6.38 -38.12
C SER A 318 -43.63 -6.04 -36.89
N ILE A 319 -42.43 -6.62 -36.82
CA ILE A 319 -41.41 -6.25 -35.83
C ILE A 319 -40.23 -5.70 -36.61
N ASN A 320 -39.86 -4.45 -36.33
CA ASN A 320 -38.84 -3.72 -37.09
C ASN A 320 -37.68 -3.36 -36.18
N SER A 321 -36.47 -3.43 -36.71
CA SER A 321 -35.26 -2.88 -36.08
C SER A 321 -35.16 -1.40 -36.47
N VAL A 322 -35.22 -0.50 -35.49
CA VAL A 322 -35.34 0.94 -35.73
C VAL A 322 -34.32 1.72 -34.92
N ASN A 323 -33.64 2.68 -35.56
CA ASN A 323 -32.73 3.59 -34.88
C ASN A 323 -33.52 4.56 -33.97
N VAL A 324 -33.07 4.72 -32.73
CA VAL A 324 -33.76 5.50 -31.69
C VAL A 324 -33.97 6.97 -32.09
N ASP A 325 -33.06 7.54 -32.90
CA ASP A 325 -33.17 8.94 -33.37
C ASP A 325 -34.36 9.18 -34.30
N LYS A 326 -34.96 8.11 -34.83
CA LYS A 326 -36.15 8.16 -35.70
C LYS A 326 -37.45 7.90 -34.95
N LEU A 327 -37.40 7.68 -33.64
CA LEU A 327 -38.56 7.37 -32.82
C LEU A 327 -39.07 8.60 -32.08
N ILE A 328 -40.40 8.78 -32.06
CA ILE A 328 -41.05 9.77 -31.21
C ILE A 328 -41.79 9.04 -30.09
N VAL A 329 -41.37 9.22 -28.84
CA VAL A 329 -42.04 8.63 -27.68
C VAL A 329 -43.39 9.30 -27.47
N LYS A 330 -44.47 8.52 -27.47
CA LYS A 330 -45.85 9.00 -27.29
C LYS A 330 -46.37 8.83 -25.87
N GLY A 331 -45.79 7.91 -25.11
CA GLY A 331 -46.14 7.68 -23.71
C GLY A 331 -46.06 6.21 -23.33
N LEU A 332 -46.79 5.85 -22.28
CA LEU A 332 -46.94 4.47 -21.83
C LEU A 332 -48.35 3.98 -22.13
N VAL A 333 -48.46 2.75 -22.63
CA VAL A 333 -49.73 2.10 -22.94
C VAL A 333 -49.78 0.72 -22.27
N GLN A 334 -50.95 0.37 -21.74
CA GLN A 334 -51.21 -0.95 -21.18
C GLN A 334 -51.88 -1.79 -22.26
N ILE A 335 -51.17 -2.83 -22.72
CA ILE A 335 -51.65 -3.68 -23.82
C ILE A 335 -51.83 -5.09 -23.27
N LYS A 336 -53.06 -5.59 -23.42
CA LYS A 336 -53.39 -6.99 -23.18
C LYS A 336 -52.94 -7.77 -24.41
N TRP A 337 -51.95 -8.63 -24.23
CA TRP A 337 -51.46 -9.54 -25.26
C TRP A 337 -52.42 -10.70 -25.49
#